data_AF-A0A5J4E8Y9-F1
#
_entry.id   AF-A0A5J4E8Y9-F1
#
_cell.length_a   1.000
_cell.length_b   1.000
_cell.length_c   1.000
_cell.angle_alpha   90.00
_cell.angle_beta   90.00
_cell.angle_gamma   90.00
#
_symmetry.space_group_name_H-M   'P 1'
#
loop_
_entity.id
_entity.type
_entity.pdbx_description
1 polymer ?
#
loop_
_entity_poly.entity_id
_entity_poly.type
_entity_poly.pdbx_seq_one_letter_code
_entity_poly.pdbx_strand_id
1 'polypeptide(L)'
;MNKTLLTTILLISSTVAVAHDAVILRNKGVEYAANGDFQSAQKYLCEAAELGYYTAQVECGYVLESSPAPVQNPVEAYVWFSVVIAREGTDTAFAAERREAIRAKLTASEIVEAELRAEEFISKHVK
;
A
#
# COMPACT_ATOMS: atom_id res chain seq x y z
N MET A 1 17.55 -42.45 18.69
CA MET A 1 18.19 -41.25 19.25
C MET A 1 17.91 -40.09 18.30
N ASN A 2 16.88 -39.30 18.59
CA ASN A 2 16.33 -38.25 17.72
C ASN A 2 17.33 -37.10 17.53
N LYS A 3 17.59 -36.70 16.28
CA LYS A 3 18.33 -35.47 15.92
C LYS A 3 17.56 -34.64 14.88
N THR A 4 16.24 -34.59 14.98
CA THR A 4 15.39 -33.77 14.11
C THR A 4 14.41 -32.99 14.96
N LEU A 5 14.90 -31.97 15.66
CA LEU A 5 14.07 -30.92 16.24
C LEU A 5 15.00 -29.78 16.67
N LEU A 6 15.25 -28.78 15.81
CA LEU A 6 15.53 -27.41 16.28
C LEU A 6 15.66 -26.31 15.20
N THR A 7 15.49 -26.58 13.90
CA THR A 7 15.71 -25.53 12.87
C THR A 7 14.46 -24.80 12.37
N THR A 8 13.25 -25.14 12.81
CA THR A 8 12.01 -24.56 12.26
C THR A 8 11.42 -23.37 13.02
N ILE A 9 12.02 -22.90 14.13
CA ILE A 9 11.42 -21.85 14.96
C ILE A 9 11.84 -20.41 14.55
N LEU A 10 12.89 -20.23 13.73
CA LEU A 10 13.40 -18.89 13.41
C LEU A 10 12.73 -18.18 12.22
N LEU A 11 11.83 -18.85 11.49
CA LEU A 11 11.17 -18.28 10.30
C LEU A 11 9.80 -17.67 10.57
N ILE A 12 9.19 -17.97 11.73
CA ILE A 12 7.86 -17.46 12.07
C ILE A 12 7.97 -16.08 12.75
N SER A 13 9.07 -15.78 13.43
CA SER A 13 9.23 -14.48 14.12
C SER A 13 9.38 -13.33 13.13
N SER A 14 10.01 -13.56 11.96
CA SER A 14 10.23 -12.51 10.97
C SER A 14 8.93 -12.08 10.29
N THR A 15 8.01 -13.00 10.02
CA THR A 15 6.73 -12.66 9.38
C THR A 15 5.76 -11.97 10.34
N VAL A 16 5.73 -12.39 11.60
CA VAL A 16 4.84 -11.80 12.61
C VAL A 16 5.29 -10.40 13.01
N ALA A 17 6.60 -10.16 13.14
CA ALA A 17 7.13 -8.83 13.47
C ALA A 17 6.80 -7.81 12.36
N VAL A 18 7.00 -8.16 11.09
CA VAL A 18 6.68 -7.27 9.96
C VAL A 18 5.18 -6.95 9.89
N ALA A 19 4.31 -7.94 10.14
CA ALA A 19 2.86 -7.71 10.17
C ALA A 19 2.45 -6.81 11.35
N HIS A 20 3.08 -6.97 12.52
CA HIS A 20 2.84 -6.12 13.68
C HIS A 20 3.26 -4.67 13.42
N ASP A 21 4.44 -4.47 12.84
CA ASP A 21 4.97 -3.15 12.50
C ASP A 21 4.06 -2.42 11.51
N ALA A 22 3.57 -3.12 10.48
CA ALA A 22 2.66 -2.53 9.49
C ALA A 22 1.33 -2.07 10.10
N VAL A 23 0.77 -2.81 11.05
CA VAL A 23 -0.46 -2.41 11.76
C VAL A 23 -0.22 -1.17 12.63
N ILE A 24 0.92 -1.09 13.33
CA ILE A 24 1.28 0.07 14.14
C ILE A 24 1.43 1.31 13.25
N LEU A 25 2.19 1.19 12.16
CA LEU A 25 2.40 2.27 11.20
C LEU A 25 1.07 2.75 10.62
N ARG A 26 0.19 1.82 10.20
CA ARG A 26 -1.15 2.18 9.71
C ARG A 26 -1.94 2.96 10.74
N ASN A 27 -2.00 2.48 11.99
CA ASN A 27 -2.78 3.15 13.04
C ASN A 27 -2.26 4.57 13.32
N LYS A 28 -0.94 4.74 13.33
CA LYS A 28 -0.30 6.05 13.46
C LYS A 28 -0.67 6.97 12.28
N GLY A 29 -0.64 6.45 11.06
CA GLY A 29 -1.03 7.19 9.86
C GLY A 29 -2.49 7.67 9.91
N VAL A 30 -3.41 6.80 10.34
CA VAL A 30 -4.82 7.16 10.51
C VAL A 30 -5.02 8.21 11.61
N GLU A 31 -4.27 8.14 12.71
CA GLU A 31 -4.31 9.15 13.76
C GLU A 31 -3.90 10.54 13.24
N TYR A 32 -2.81 10.63 12.47
CA TYR A 32 -2.40 11.89 11.85
C TYR A 32 -3.44 12.41 10.86
N ALA A 33 -4.04 11.53 10.05
CA ALA A 33 -5.10 11.92 9.12
C ALA A 33 -6.31 12.51 9.86
N ALA A 34 -6.72 11.89 10.98
CA ALA A 34 -7.81 12.38 11.83
C ALA A 34 -7.53 13.76 12.42
N ASN A 35 -6.25 14.08 12.67
CA ASN A 35 -5.80 15.39 13.15
C ASN A 35 -5.53 16.40 12.02
N GLY A 36 -5.75 16.03 10.75
CA GLY A 36 -5.52 16.87 9.58
C GLY A 36 -4.06 16.99 9.15
N ASP A 37 -3.14 16.23 9.74
CA ASP A 37 -1.74 16.16 9.31
C ASP A 37 -1.59 15.10 8.22
N PHE A 38 -1.99 15.46 7.00
CA PHE A 38 -1.97 14.55 5.86
C PHE A 38 -0.56 14.17 5.40
N GLN A 39 0.46 15.00 5.69
CA GLN A 39 1.83 14.69 5.32
C GLN A 39 2.39 13.56 6.20
N SER A 40 2.16 13.63 7.51
CA SER A 40 2.49 12.53 8.40
C SER A 40 1.64 11.30 8.09
N ALA A 41 0.35 11.47 7.78
CA ALA A 41 -0.52 10.37 7.39
C ALA A 41 0.01 9.62 6.16
N GLN A 42 0.34 10.33 5.09
CA GLN A 42 0.95 9.79 3.88
C GLN A 42 2.20 8.96 4.22
N LYS A 43 3.11 9.53 5.00
CA LYS A 43 4.36 8.85 5.38
C LYS A 43 4.08 7.47 6.00
N TYR A 44 3.27 7.42 7.06
CA TYR A 44 3.09 6.18 7.81
C TYR A 44 2.18 5.18 7.09
N LEU A 45 1.15 5.65 6.37
CA LEU A 45 0.27 4.78 5.59
C LEU A 45 1.03 4.13 4.44
N CYS A 46 1.88 4.89 3.73
CA CYS A 46 2.62 4.34 2.60
C CYS A 46 3.78 3.42 3.07
N GLU A 47 4.42 3.70 4.20
CA GLU A 47 5.38 2.76 4.82
C GLU A 47 4.69 1.43 5.19
N ALA A 48 3.49 1.47 5.78
CA ALA A 48 2.71 0.27 6.05
C ALA A 48 2.25 -0.47 4.77
N ALA A 49 1.96 0.28 3.70
CA ALA A 49 1.58 -0.26 2.40
C ALA A 49 2.72 -1.03 1.73
N GLU A 50 3.94 -0.50 1.83
CA GLU A 50 5.19 -1.12 1.36
C GLU A 50 5.51 -2.42 2.12
N LEU A 51 5.16 -2.51 3.40
CA LEU A 51 5.24 -3.76 4.18
C LEU A 51 4.16 -4.79 3.78
N GLY A 52 3.32 -4.50 2.78
CA GLY A 52 2.34 -5.42 2.24
C GLY A 52 1.04 -5.49 3.04
N TYR A 53 0.78 -4.53 3.94
CA TYR A 53 -0.48 -4.51 4.68
C TYR A 53 -1.61 -4.00 3.80
N TYR A 54 -2.54 -4.91 3.45
CA TYR A 54 -3.57 -4.66 2.43
C TYR A 54 -4.41 -3.40 2.72
N THR A 55 -4.88 -3.23 3.96
CA THR A 55 -5.65 -2.04 4.35
C THR A 55 -4.83 -0.76 4.18
N ALA A 56 -3.54 -0.76 4.50
CA ALA A 56 -2.69 0.41 4.29
C ALA A 56 -2.44 0.71 2.81
N GLN A 57 -2.44 -0.29 1.92
CA GLN A 57 -2.35 -0.05 0.47
C GLN A 57 -3.56 0.72 -0.04
N VAL A 58 -4.76 0.38 0.45
CA VAL A 58 -5.99 1.14 0.16
C VAL A 58 -5.90 2.56 0.72
N GLU A 59 -5.50 2.71 1.99
CA GLU A 59 -5.46 3.99 2.68
C GLU A 59 -4.35 4.93 2.16
N CYS A 60 -3.19 4.39 1.77
CA CYS A 60 -2.14 5.15 1.09
C CYS A 60 -2.64 5.63 -0.29
N GLY A 61 -3.27 4.77 -1.09
CA GLY A 61 -3.92 5.19 -2.34
C GLY A 61 -4.93 6.32 -2.12
N TYR A 62 -5.75 6.21 -1.08
CA TYR A 62 -6.75 7.22 -0.74
C TYR A 62 -6.15 8.57 -0.29
N VAL A 63 -5.13 8.57 0.59
CA VAL A 63 -4.52 9.82 1.08
C VAL A 63 -3.79 10.55 -0.05
N LEU A 64 -3.11 9.81 -0.94
CA LEU A 64 -2.45 10.36 -2.13
C LEU A 64 -3.44 10.92 -3.14
N GLU A 65 -4.65 10.36 -3.25
CA GLU A 65 -5.67 10.87 -4.17
C GLU A 65 -6.40 12.11 -3.63
N SER A 66 -6.78 12.07 -2.35
CA SER A 66 -7.81 12.96 -1.78
C SER A 66 -7.25 14.12 -0.93
N SER A 67 -6.01 14.03 -0.46
CA SER A 67 -5.42 15.13 0.32
C SER A 67 -5.07 16.33 -0.57
N PRO A 68 -5.00 17.55 0.00
CA PRO A 68 -4.48 18.71 -0.72
C PRO A 68 -3.00 18.57 -1.10
N ALA A 69 -2.54 19.38 -2.05
CA ALA A 69 -1.12 19.57 -2.29
C ALA A 69 -0.41 20.05 -0.99
N PRO A 70 0.82 19.59 -0.71
CA PRO A 70 1.68 18.78 -1.57
C PRO A 70 1.51 17.26 -1.42
N VAL A 71 0.57 16.78 -0.61
CA VAL A 71 0.37 15.34 -0.37
C VAL A 71 -0.29 14.66 -1.58
N GLN A 72 -1.14 15.40 -2.29
CA GLN A 72 -1.79 14.88 -3.48
C GLN A 72 -0.76 14.38 -4.51
N ASN A 73 -0.87 13.11 -4.89
CA ASN A 73 -0.07 12.50 -5.92
C ASN A 73 -0.92 11.44 -6.66
N PRO A 74 -1.61 11.84 -7.75
CA PRO A 74 -2.49 10.94 -8.47
C PRO A 74 -1.73 9.78 -9.16
N VAL A 75 -0.48 10.00 -9.58
CA VAL A 75 0.37 8.95 -10.17
C VAL A 75 0.63 7.86 -9.13
N GLU A 76 1.00 8.24 -7.90
CA GLU A 76 1.25 7.29 -6.83
C GLU A 76 -0.03 6.60 -6.35
N ALA A 77 -1.14 7.34 -6.27
CA ALA A 77 -2.43 6.75 -5.92
C ALA A 77 -2.84 5.66 -6.93
N TYR A 78 -2.61 5.90 -8.23
CA TYR A 78 -2.85 4.92 -9.28
C TYR A 78 -2.04 3.64 -9.07
N VAL A 79 -0.77 3.76 -8.68
CA VAL A 79 0.11 2.62 -8.38
C VAL A 79 -0.50 1.78 -7.26
N TRP A 80 -0.83 2.39 -6.12
CA TRP A 80 -1.36 1.65 -4.97
C TRP A 80 -2.72 1.01 -5.25
N PHE A 81 -3.62 1.68 -5.95
CA PHE A 81 -4.88 1.06 -6.36
C PHE A 81 -4.68 -0.10 -7.33
N SER A 82 -3.69 -0.03 -8.23
CA SER A 82 -3.32 -1.16 -9.10
C SER A 82 -2.82 -2.36 -8.29
N VAL A 83 -2.03 -2.12 -7.24
CA VAL A 83 -1.58 -3.18 -6.30
C VAL A 83 -2.78 -3.79 -5.56
N VAL A 84 -3.74 -2.98 -5.09
CA VAL A 84 -4.95 -3.47 -4.41
C VAL A 84 -5.79 -4.35 -5.32
N ILE A 85 -5.97 -3.97 -6.59
CA ILE A 85 -6.70 -4.76 -7.59
C ILE A 85 -6.02 -6.11 -7.82
N ALA A 86 -4.69 -6.11 -7.99
CA ALA A 86 -3.93 -7.34 -8.24
C ALA A 86 -3.98 -8.36 -7.10
N ARG A 87 -4.35 -7.93 -5.89
CA ARG A 87 -4.49 -8.80 -4.71
C ARG A 87 -5.87 -9.44 -4.57
N GLU A 88 -6.84 -9.07 -5.41
CA GLU A 88 -8.19 -9.66 -5.46
C GLU A 88 -8.92 -9.70 -4.08
N GLY A 89 -8.70 -8.67 -3.25
CA GLY A 89 -9.30 -8.55 -1.93
C GLY A 89 -10.65 -7.82 -1.89
N THR A 90 -11.11 -7.47 -0.67
CA THR A 90 -12.40 -6.83 -0.40
C THR A 90 -12.60 -5.49 -1.09
N ASP A 91 -11.52 -4.75 -1.31
CA ASP A 91 -11.53 -3.38 -1.82
C ASP A 91 -11.19 -3.32 -3.32
N THR A 92 -11.15 -4.47 -4.02
CA THR A 92 -10.79 -4.54 -5.45
C THR A 92 -11.72 -3.69 -6.32
N ALA A 93 -13.03 -3.76 -6.10
CA ALA A 93 -14.00 -2.96 -6.86
C ALA A 93 -13.84 -1.45 -6.59
N PHE A 94 -13.62 -1.08 -5.33
CA PHE A 94 -13.35 0.30 -4.94
C PHE A 94 -12.06 0.81 -5.61
N ALA A 95 -10.97 0.07 -5.50
CA ALA A 95 -9.69 0.44 -6.09
C ALA A 95 -9.76 0.56 -7.63
N ALA A 96 -10.51 -0.33 -8.31
CA ALA A 96 -10.75 -0.23 -9.74
C ALA A 96 -11.47 1.07 -10.11
N GLU A 97 -12.53 1.42 -9.39
CA GLU A 97 -13.25 2.68 -9.60
C GLU A 97 -12.33 3.90 -9.41
N ARG A 98 -11.56 3.94 -8.31
CA ARG A 98 -10.64 5.05 -8.03
C ARG A 98 -9.52 5.15 -9.08
N ARG A 99 -8.93 4.02 -9.47
CA ARG A 99 -7.88 3.97 -10.50
C ARG A 99 -8.38 4.53 -11.83
N GLU A 100 -9.58 4.17 -12.27
CA GLU A 100 -10.15 4.72 -13.51
C GLU A 100 -10.47 6.21 -13.40
N ALA A 101 -10.98 6.67 -12.25
CA ALA A 101 -11.22 8.08 -12.00
C ALA A 101 -9.92 8.91 -12.01
N ILE A 102 -8.82 8.34 -11.52
CA ILE A 102 -7.48 8.94 -11.61
C ILE A 102 -6.97 8.91 -13.05
N ARG A 103 -7.11 7.78 -13.74
CA ARG A 103 -6.65 7.59 -15.13
C ARG A 103 -7.17 8.67 -16.06
N ALA A 104 -8.43 9.08 -15.87
CA ALA A 104 -9.06 10.15 -16.65
C ALA A 104 -8.42 11.54 -16.49
N LYS A 105 -7.58 11.74 -15.46
CA LYS A 105 -6.91 13.01 -15.12
C LYS A 105 -5.42 13.01 -15.47
N LEU A 106 -4.82 11.84 -15.68
CA LEU A 106 -3.40 11.70 -15.97
C LEU A 106 -3.11 11.87 -17.45
N THR A 107 -1.91 12.35 -17.75
CA THR A 107 -1.36 12.31 -19.12
C THR A 107 -1.00 10.88 -19.52
N ALA A 108 -0.85 10.64 -20.82
CA ALA A 108 -0.44 9.33 -21.32
C ALA A 108 0.92 8.88 -20.75
N SER A 109 1.88 9.80 -20.58
CA SER A 109 3.18 9.49 -19.98
C SER A 109 3.07 9.11 -18.50
N GLU A 110 2.23 9.82 -17.73
CA GLU A 110 1.99 9.51 -16.32
C GLU A 110 1.27 8.17 -16.13
N ILE A 111 0.33 7.82 -17.03
CA ILE A 111 -0.32 6.51 -17.02
C ILE A 111 0.71 5.40 -17.25
N VAL A 112 1.56 5.55 -18.27
CA VAL A 112 2.60 4.55 -18.57
C VAL A 112 3.58 4.43 -17.41
N GLU A 113 3.99 5.55 -16.80
CA GLU A 113 4.85 5.53 -15.61
C GLU A 113 4.18 4.76 -14.46
N ALA A 114 2.92 5.09 -14.13
CA ALA A 114 2.21 4.46 -13.03
C ALA A 114 1.97 2.96 -13.28
N GLU A 115 1.64 2.56 -14.51
CA GLU A 115 1.46 1.16 -14.90
C GLU A 115 2.76 0.35 -14.75
N LEU A 116 3.90 0.90 -15.22
CA LEU A 116 5.20 0.25 -15.08
C LEU A 116 5.61 0.09 -13.61
N ARG A 117 5.42 1.12 -12.79
CA ARG A 117 5.74 1.09 -11.37
C ARG A 117 4.85 0.11 -10.61
N ALA A 118 3.56 0.06 -10.93
CA ALA A 118 2.64 -0.90 -10.37
C ALA A 118 3.03 -2.34 -10.74
N GLU A 119 3.31 -2.61 -12.02
CA GLU A 119 3.73 -3.93 -12.49
C GLU A 119 5.02 -4.40 -11.79
N GLU A 120 6.01 -3.51 -11.68
CA GLU A 120 7.25 -3.81 -10.96
C GLU A 120 6.96 -4.18 -9.50
N PHE A 121 6.15 -3.39 -8.80
CA PHE A 121 5.80 -3.67 -7.41
C PHE A 121 5.03 -4.99 -7.26
N ILE A 122 4.01 -5.20 -8.09
CA ILE A 122 3.16 -6.39 -8.08
C ILE A 122 4.02 -7.64 -8.31
N SER A 123 4.88 -7.64 -9.32
CA SER A 123 5.74 -8.80 -9.64
C SER A 123 6.67 -9.21 -8.49
N LYS A 124 7.09 -8.25 -7.66
CA LYS A 124 8.00 -8.46 -6.53
C LYS A 124 7.27 -8.89 -5.25
N HIS A 125 6.03 -8.44 -5.03
CA HIS A 125 5.38 -8.50 -3.72
C HIS A 125 4.01 -9.18 -3.69
N VAL A 126 3.31 -9.29 -4.82
CA VAL A 126 2.00 -9.92 -4.92
C VAL A 126 2.16 -11.30 -5.58
N LYS A 127 1.67 -12.36 -4.92
CA LYS A 127 1.75 -13.75 -5.38
C LYS A 127 0.37 -14.35 -5.53
#